data_AF-A0A924NTM7-F1
#
_entry.id   AF-A0A924NTM7-F1
#
_cell.length_a   1.000
_cell.length_b   1.000
_cell.length_c   1.000
_cell.angle_alpha   90.00
_cell.angle_beta   90.00
_cell.angle_gamma   90.00
#
_symmetry.space_group_name_H-M   'P 1'
#
loop_
_entity.id
_entity.type
_entity.pdbx_description
1 polymer ?
#
loop_
_entity_poly.entity_id
_entity_poly.type
_entity_poly.pdbx_seq_one_letter_code
_entity_poly.pdbx_strand_id
1 'polypeptide(L)'
;LRGITMTLIAPEAQFAGASVTIPINVLSQRKTVRYGIGLAVLGTDHWSWTDVPAQGMSKVQVGFSPPQRGLHRLPTLTGQTRFPLGTFRVWTVWRPAASVLVYPAPELHPPPLPPGEPRAGGSVAVHQQTTGEFDGVRAYRRGDPLKLVVWKKAAKSDELVSRDAQQVQRFELWLDLAHTGLGGARSHLEAGLSRLCAWVLLAEKQGLQYGLRLPSQEIAPGSGPIHQQKCLQALAVHP
;
A
#
# COMPACT_ATOMS: atom_id res chain seq x y z
N LEU A 1 19.76 12.63 29.32
CA LEU A 1 20.14 11.32 28.72
C LEU A 1 21.49 11.41 28.01
N ARG A 2 22.55 11.82 28.71
CA ARG A 2 23.84 12.14 28.08
C ARG A 2 24.58 10.86 27.68
N GLY A 3 25.11 10.82 26.45
CA GLY A 3 25.83 9.67 25.90
C GLY A 3 24.93 8.59 25.29
N ILE A 4 23.64 8.90 25.07
CA ILE A 4 22.75 8.12 24.22
C ILE A 4 22.58 8.86 22.90
N THR A 5 22.73 8.14 21.80
CA THR A 5 22.43 8.61 20.44
C THR A 5 21.19 7.89 19.94
N MET A 6 20.22 8.64 19.44
CA MET A 6 19.01 8.10 18.84
C MET A 6 19.12 8.25 17.33
N THR A 7 18.97 7.15 16.59
CA THR A 7 18.91 7.18 15.13
C THR A 7 17.59 6.59 14.65
N LEU A 8 16.94 7.32 13.74
CA LEU A 8 15.69 6.90 13.14
C LEU A 8 15.97 5.86 12.06
N ILE A 9 15.19 4.77 12.04
CA ILE A 9 15.07 3.91 10.87
C ILE A 9 13.85 4.41 10.09
N ALA A 10 13.98 4.55 8.76
CA ALA A 10 12.89 5.04 7.92
C ALA A 10 11.65 4.16 8.15
N PRO A 11 10.52 4.74 8.60
CA PRO A 11 9.29 4.00 8.81
C PRO A 11 8.71 3.56 7.47
N GLU A 12 8.16 2.37 7.43
CA GLU A 12 7.44 1.87 6.25
C GLU A 12 6.13 2.63 6.07
N ALA A 13 5.70 2.74 4.81
CA ALA A 13 4.40 3.32 4.50
C ALA A 13 3.28 2.41 5.01
N GLN A 14 2.21 2.99 5.53
CA GLN A 14 1.08 2.26 6.12
C GLN A 14 -0.25 2.75 5.57
N PHE A 15 -1.31 1.96 5.71
CA PHE A 15 -2.65 2.39 5.35
C PHE A 15 -3.28 3.26 6.45
N ALA A 16 -4.13 4.21 6.06
CA ALA A 16 -4.89 5.03 6.99
C ALA A 16 -5.72 4.14 7.94
N GLY A 17 -5.82 4.54 9.20
CA GLY A 17 -6.45 3.74 10.26
C GLY A 17 -5.53 2.69 10.91
N ALA A 18 -4.38 2.37 10.30
CA ALA A 18 -3.36 1.55 10.94
C ALA A 18 -2.44 2.39 11.85
N SER A 19 -1.91 1.77 12.91
CA SER A 19 -0.88 2.39 13.74
C SER A 19 0.47 2.34 13.00
N VAL A 20 1.11 3.50 12.87
CA VAL A 20 2.45 3.61 12.29
C VAL A 20 3.48 3.37 13.39
N THR A 21 4.39 2.46 13.13
CA THR A 21 5.52 2.20 14.02
C THR A 21 6.74 3.01 13.59
N ILE A 22 7.33 3.74 14.53
CA ILE A 22 8.59 4.47 14.38
C ILE A 22 9.71 3.63 14.98
N PRO A 23 10.48 2.89 14.17
CA PRO A 23 11.65 2.16 14.64
C PRO A 23 12.82 3.10 14.94
N ILE A 24 13.35 3.02 16.15
CA ILE A 24 14.41 3.89 16.66
C ILE A 24 15.53 3.01 17.21
N ASN A 25 16.73 3.21 16.70
CA ASN A 25 17.93 2.64 17.30
C ASN A 25 18.41 3.57 18.41
N VAL A 26 18.59 3.00 19.59
CA VAL A 26 19.14 3.69 20.76
C VAL A 26 20.54 3.13 20.99
N LEU A 27 21.55 3.95 20.79
CA LEU A 27 22.96 3.58 20.92
C LEU A 27 23.56 4.21 22.17
N SER A 28 24.36 3.43 22.89
CA SER A 28 25.15 3.90 24.03
C SER A 28 26.63 3.78 23.70
N GLN A 29 27.40 4.85 23.87
CA GLN A 29 28.87 4.82 23.75
C GLN A 29 29.57 4.49 25.08
N ARG A 30 28.81 4.30 26.17
CA ARG A 30 29.37 4.05 27.50
C ARG A 30 29.73 2.58 27.70
N LYS A 31 30.75 2.33 28.53
CA LYS A 31 31.17 0.98 28.97
C LYS A 31 30.19 0.33 29.96
N THR A 32 29.12 1.02 30.37
CA THR A 32 28.10 0.50 31.26
C THR A 32 26.76 0.41 30.57
N VAL A 33 25.94 -0.55 30.99
CA VAL A 33 24.56 -0.73 30.52
C VAL A 33 23.71 0.48 30.91
N ARG A 34 22.80 0.89 30.03
CA ARG A 34 21.83 1.95 30.26
C ARG A 34 20.46 1.31 30.45
N TYR A 35 20.02 1.23 31.69
CA TYR A 35 18.73 0.64 32.03
C TYR A 35 17.58 1.63 31.91
N GLY A 36 16.39 1.11 31.58
CA GLY A 36 15.13 1.84 31.64
C GLY A 36 15.15 3.10 30.79
N ILE A 37 15.50 2.96 29.51
CA ILE A 37 15.39 4.03 28.52
C ILE A 37 14.01 3.95 27.89
N GLY A 38 13.15 4.90 28.22
CA GLY A 38 11.80 5.02 27.69
C GLY A 38 11.73 6.01 26.54
N LEU A 39 10.96 5.67 25.51
CA LEU A 39 10.61 6.55 24.40
C LEU A 39 9.09 6.59 24.24
N ALA A 40 8.55 7.77 23.94
CA ALA A 40 7.13 7.97 23.64
C ALA A 40 6.95 9.12 22.65
N VAL A 41 5.76 9.22 22.06
CA VAL A 41 5.32 10.46 21.41
C VAL A 41 5.15 11.53 22.48
N LEU A 42 5.65 12.74 22.23
CA LEU A 42 5.53 13.84 23.17
C LEU A 42 4.06 14.14 23.47
N GLY A 43 3.70 14.12 24.75
CA GLY A 43 2.33 14.36 25.20
C GLY A 43 1.45 13.11 25.30
N THR A 44 1.98 11.91 24.99
CA THR A 44 1.30 10.64 25.22
C THR A 44 1.94 9.86 26.36
N ASP A 45 1.16 8.98 27.00
CA ASP A 45 1.63 8.06 28.04
C ASP A 45 1.94 6.65 27.50
N HIS A 46 2.06 6.52 26.17
CA HIS A 46 2.38 5.26 25.51
C HIS A 46 3.89 5.08 25.41
N TRP A 47 4.49 4.61 26.51
CA TRP A 47 5.93 4.44 26.63
C TRP A 47 6.41 3.06 26.18
N SER A 48 7.44 3.07 25.33
CA SER A 48 8.23 1.89 24.98
C SER A 48 9.56 1.94 25.71
N TRP A 49 9.85 0.93 26.53
CA TRP A 49 11.04 0.86 27.36
C TRP A 49 12.04 -0.15 26.82
N THR A 50 13.33 0.16 26.95
CA THR A 50 14.41 -0.77 26.64
C THR A 50 15.62 -0.54 27.53
N ASP A 51 16.45 -1.57 27.64
CA ASP A 51 17.80 -1.45 28.15
C ASP A 51 18.77 -1.41 26.98
N VAL A 52 19.79 -0.57 27.07
CA VAL A 52 20.83 -0.46 26.04
C VAL A 52 22.12 -1.06 26.57
N PRO A 53 22.68 -2.11 25.94
CA PRO A 53 23.92 -2.71 26.40
C PRO A 53 25.09 -1.73 26.35
N ALA A 54 26.12 -2.03 27.14
CA ALA A 54 27.37 -1.27 27.12
C ALA A 54 27.96 -1.27 25.69
N GLN A 55 28.31 -0.08 25.19
CA GLN A 55 28.86 0.12 23.85
C GLN A 55 28.02 -0.54 22.72
N GLY A 56 26.71 -0.69 22.94
CA GLY A 56 25.84 -1.38 22.02
C GLY A 56 24.60 -0.58 21.65
N MET A 57 23.65 -1.29 21.03
CA MET A 57 22.44 -0.73 20.45
C MET A 57 21.24 -1.58 20.80
N SER A 58 20.13 -0.93 21.09
CA SER A 58 18.81 -1.56 21.22
C SER A 58 17.81 -0.90 20.29
N LYS A 59 16.91 -1.71 19.73
CA LYS A 59 15.80 -1.23 18.89
C LYS A 59 14.58 -0.99 19.76
N VAL A 60 13.96 0.17 19.60
CA VAL A 60 12.69 0.54 20.25
C VAL A 60 11.71 0.94 19.17
N GLN A 61 10.44 0.56 19.35
CA GLN A 61 9.36 0.89 18.46
C GLN A 61 8.36 1.79 19.18
N VAL A 62 8.10 2.97 18.63
CA VAL A 62 7.10 3.90 19.16
C VAL A 62 5.96 3.99 18.15
N GLY A 63 4.74 3.67 18.57
CA GLY A 63 3.55 3.73 17.73
C GLY A 63 2.90 5.12 17.74
N PHE A 64 2.36 5.55 16.60
CA PHE A 64 1.45 6.68 16.51
C PHE A 64 0.41 6.45 15.41
N SER A 65 -0.78 7.05 15.55
CA SER A 65 -1.86 6.89 14.59
C SER A 65 -2.07 8.19 13.81
N PRO A 66 -1.73 8.25 12.52
CA PRO A 66 -2.04 9.40 11.68
C PRO A 66 -3.55 9.49 11.43
N PRO A 67 -4.16 10.70 11.45
CA PRO A 67 -5.61 10.85 11.36
C PRO A 67 -6.15 10.63 9.94
N GLN A 68 -5.35 10.91 8.91
CA GLN A 68 -5.76 10.88 7.49
C GLN A 68 -4.61 10.33 6.62
N ARG A 69 -4.89 10.03 5.35
CA ARG A 69 -3.85 9.66 4.37
C ARG A 69 -2.90 10.84 4.11
N GLY A 70 -1.79 10.57 3.42
CA GLY A 70 -0.85 11.58 2.94
C GLY A 70 0.53 11.50 3.58
N LEU A 71 1.34 12.53 3.32
CA LEU A 71 2.68 12.63 3.85
C LEU A 71 2.64 13.30 5.23
N HIS A 72 2.93 12.54 6.27
CA HIS A 72 2.91 13.01 7.66
C HIS A 72 4.32 13.20 8.20
N ARG A 73 4.59 14.35 8.80
CA ARG A 73 5.81 14.54 9.58
C ARG A 73 5.76 13.63 10.80
N LEU A 74 6.88 13.01 11.15
CA LEU A 74 6.95 12.24 12.37
C LEU A 74 6.70 13.14 13.59
N PRO A 75 5.93 12.65 14.57
CA PRO A 75 5.66 13.43 15.77
C PRO A 75 6.95 13.69 16.56
N THR A 76 6.92 14.75 17.37
CA THR A 76 8.00 14.97 18.33
C THR A 76 8.02 13.82 19.33
N LEU A 77 9.21 13.28 19.60
CA LEU A 77 9.41 12.19 20.53
C LEU A 77 10.01 12.72 21.83
N THR A 78 9.69 12.05 22.93
CA THR A 78 10.29 12.28 24.24
C THR A 78 10.99 11.02 24.69
N GLY A 79 12.22 11.19 25.20
CA GLY A 79 12.96 10.13 25.85
C GLY A 79 13.06 10.42 27.34
N GLN A 80 12.90 9.40 28.18
CA GLN A 80 13.10 9.54 29.62
C GLN A 80 13.78 8.32 30.23
N THR A 81 14.39 8.53 31.40
CA THR A 81 14.81 7.45 32.29
C THR A 81 14.61 7.90 33.73
N ARG A 82 14.23 6.96 34.59
CA ARG A 82 14.16 7.16 36.04
C ARG A 82 15.15 6.27 36.80
N PHE A 83 15.99 5.53 36.09
CA PHE A 83 17.01 4.65 36.68
C PHE A 83 18.08 5.47 37.43
N PRO A 84 18.65 4.99 38.56
CA PRO A 84 18.39 3.69 39.20
C PRO A 84 17.20 3.63 40.15
N LEU A 85 16.96 4.70 40.93
CA LEU A 85 16.06 4.62 42.09
C LEU A 85 14.62 5.11 41.83
N GLY A 86 14.32 5.65 40.65
CA GLY A 86 12.99 6.17 40.33
C GLY A 86 12.75 7.61 40.80
N THR A 87 13.62 8.17 41.65
CA THR A 87 13.40 9.44 42.37
C THR A 87 13.50 10.68 41.49
N PHE A 88 14.35 10.64 40.46
CA PHE A 88 14.54 11.76 39.53
C PHE A 88 14.25 11.29 38.11
N ARG A 89 13.56 12.15 37.35
CA ARG A 89 13.36 11.94 35.91
C ARG A 89 14.37 12.74 35.12
N VAL A 90 15.18 12.06 34.33
CA VAL A 90 15.99 12.68 33.29
C VAL A 90 15.28 12.50 31.96
N TRP A 91 15.04 13.58 31.24
CA TRP A 91 14.31 13.56 29.97
C TRP A 91 15.05 14.29 28.85
N THR A 92 14.60 14.08 27.61
CA THR A 92 15.05 14.79 26.42
C THR A 92 13.90 14.83 25.42
N VAL A 93 13.86 15.86 24.58
CA VAL A 93 12.95 15.95 23.45
C VAL A 93 13.75 15.77 22.17
N TRP A 94 13.21 14.99 21.23
CA TRP A 94 13.80 14.74 19.93
C TRP A 94 12.76 14.98 18.84
N ARG A 95 13.13 15.75 17.81
CA ARG A 95 12.27 16.08 16.67
C ARG A 95 12.89 15.49 15.40
N PRO A 96 12.50 14.27 14.98
CA PRO A 96 13.02 13.68 13.76
C PRO A 96 12.61 14.54 12.55
N ALA A 97 13.57 14.93 11.71
CA ALA A 97 13.32 15.63 10.46
C ALA A 97 12.94 14.64 9.34
N ALA A 98 11.97 13.76 9.61
CA ALA A 98 11.54 12.71 8.69
C ALA A 98 10.02 12.70 8.56
N SER A 99 9.53 12.11 7.48
CA SER A 99 8.10 11.95 7.20
C SER A 99 7.80 10.50 6.86
N VAL A 100 6.56 10.09 7.12
CA VAL A 100 6.02 8.78 6.72
C VAL A 100 4.87 9.00 5.75
N LEU A 101 4.77 8.11 4.77
CA LEU A 101 3.67 8.13 3.83
C LEU A 101 2.54 7.21 4.30
N VAL A 102 1.31 7.72 4.28
CA VAL A 102 0.12 6.99 4.67
C VAL A 102 -0.79 6.83 3.46
N TYR A 103 -1.00 5.61 3.01
CA TYR A 103 -1.91 5.28 1.91
C TYR A 103 -3.38 5.41 2.34
N PRO A 104 -4.33 5.66 1.43
CA PRO A 104 -5.75 5.58 1.76
C PRO A 104 -6.11 4.19 2.31
N ALA A 105 -7.03 4.11 3.27
CA ALA A 105 -7.51 2.82 3.76
C ALA A 105 -8.24 2.09 2.61
N PRO A 106 -7.90 0.83 2.27
CA PRO A 106 -8.61 0.10 1.22
C PRO A 106 -10.06 -0.16 1.65
N GLU A 107 -11.00 0.04 0.72
CA GLU A 107 -12.39 -0.36 0.91
C GLU A 107 -12.48 -1.87 1.18
N LEU A 108 -13.23 -2.28 2.21
CA LEU A 108 -13.32 -3.68 2.64
C LEU A 108 -14.03 -4.57 1.62
N HIS A 109 -15.09 -4.03 0.99
CA HIS A 109 -15.91 -4.72 0.00
C HIS A 109 -16.02 -3.86 -1.27
N PRO A 110 -14.93 -3.72 -2.03
CA PRO A 110 -14.96 -2.89 -3.24
C PRO A 110 -15.85 -3.55 -4.30
N PRO A 111 -16.50 -2.76 -5.17
CA PRO A 111 -17.12 -3.30 -6.38
C PRO A 111 -16.06 -4.01 -7.26
N PRO A 112 -16.49 -4.85 -8.22
CA PRO A 112 -15.57 -5.48 -9.15
C PRO A 112 -14.73 -4.46 -9.91
N LEU A 113 -13.57 -4.90 -10.40
CA LEU A 113 -12.71 -4.06 -11.25
C LEU A 113 -13.51 -3.54 -12.46
N PRO A 114 -13.26 -2.31 -12.91
CA PRO A 114 -13.91 -1.77 -14.09
C PRO A 114 -13.56 -2.62 -15.33
N PRO A 115 -14.43 -2.64 -16.35
CA PRO A 115 -14.11 -3.31 -17.61
C PRO A 115 -12.87 -2.67 -18.24
N GLY A 116 -12.01 -3.48 -18.85
CA GLY A 116 -10.84 -2.97 -19.56
C GLY A 116 -11.23 -2.12 -20.76
N GLU A 117 -10.44 -1.09 -21.05
CA GLU A 117 -10.63 -0.21 -22.21
C GLU A 117 -9.86 -0.76 -23.42
N PRO A 118 -10.39 -0.66 -24.64
CA PRO A 118 -9.65 -1.05 -25.84
C PRO A 118 -8.43 -0.14 -26.00
N ARG A 119 -7.26 -0.74 -26.21
CA ARG A 119 -6.02 -0.01 -26.46
C ARG A 119 -6.16 0.92 -27.67
N ALA A 120 -5.79 2.19 -27.52
CA ALA A 120 -5.87 3.17 -28.60
C ALA A 120 -5.10 2.67 -29.85
N GLY A 121 -5.82 2.42 -30.94
CA GLY A 121 -5.30 1.83 -32.19
C GLY A 121 -5.87 0.45 -32.55
N GLY A 122 -6.60 -0.21 -31.64
CA GLY A 122 -7.34 -1.44 -31.92
C GLY A 122 -8.83 -1.17 -32.13
N SER A 123 -9.30 -1.14 -33.37
CA SER A 123 -10.73 -1.10 -33.67
C SER A 123 -11.39 -2.40 -33.23
N VAL A 124 -12.15 -2.40 -32.12
CA VAL A 124 -13.06 -3.50 -31.80
C VAL A 124 -14.35 -2.96 -31.19
N ALA A 125 -15.47 -3.34 -31.81
CA ALA A 125 -16.81 -3.09 -31.30
C ALA A 125 -16.98 -3.69 -29.89
N VAL A 126 -17.45 -2.87 -28.95
CA VAL A 126 -17.77 -3.26 -27.59
C VAL A 126 -18.98 -4.20 -27.64
N HIS A 127 -18.77 -5.49 -27.39
CA HIS A 127 -19.88 -6.37 -27.02
C HIS A 127 -19.99 -6.34 -25.50
N GLN A 128 -20.89 -5.49 -25.00
CA GLN A 128 -21.32 -5.52 -23.60
C GLN A 128 -21.97 -6.88 -23.35
N GLN A 129 -21.27 -7.76 -22.63
CA GLN A 129 -21.91 -8.89 -21.98
C GLN A 129 -21.77 -8.74 -20.48
N THR A 130 -22.87 -8.27 -19.91
CA THR A 130 -23.31 -8.46 -18.53
C THR A 130 -23.18 -9.92 -18.12
N THR A 131 -22.96 -10.13 -16.82
CA THR A 131 -22.94 -11.40 -16.06
C THR A 131 -21.64 -12.20 -16.07
N GLY A 132 -21.14 -12.42 -14.85
CA GLY A 132 -19.87 -13.06 -14.57
C GLY A 132 -19.80 -14.49 -15.08
N GLU A 133 -18.89 -14.71 -16.02
CA GLU A 133 -17.98 -15.84 -16.12
C GLU A 133 -17.09 -15.54 -17.34
N PHE A 134 -15.88 -15.03 -17.08
CA PHE A 134 -14.91 -14.75 -18.13
C PHE A 134 -14.39 -16.06 -18.72
N ASP A 135 -14.99 -16.50 -19.82
CA ASP A 135 -14.40 -17.53 -20.65
C ASP A 135 -14.32 -16.98 -22.08
N GLY A 136 -13.28 -16.18 -22.32
CA GLY A 136 -12.87 -15.74 -23.66
C GLY A 136 -12.38 -16.94 -24.45
N VAL A 137 -13.30 -17.82 -24.85
CA VAL A 137 -13.02 -19.04 -25.58
C VAL A 137 -13.54 -18.87 -27.00
N ARG A 138 -12.66 -19.15 -27.97
CA ARG A 138 -13.02 -19.16 -29.39
C ARG A 138 -12.94 -20.58 -29.93
N ALA A 139 -13.66 -20.87 -31.01
CA ALA A 139 -13.48 -22.10 -31.75
C ALA A 139 -12.00 -22.28 -32.14
N TYR A 140 -11.45 -23.46 -31.87
CA TYR A 140 -10.06 -23.82 -32.15
C TYR A 140 -9.76 -23.64 -33.63
N ARG A 141 -8.70 -22.89 -33.94
CA ARG A 141 -8.18 -22.80 -35.31
C ARG A 141 -6.93 -23.65 -35.41
N ARG A 142 -6.79 -24.36 -36.53
CA ARG A 142 -5.60 -25.16 -36.86
C ARG A 142 -4.36 -24.25 -36.78
N GLY A 143 -3.54 -24.42 -35.75
CA GLY A 143 -2.39 -23.56 -35.45
C GLY A 143 -2.30 -23.12 -33.98
N ASP A 144 -3.39 -23.24 -33.22
CA ASP A 144 -3.38 -22.91 -31.79
C ASP A 144 -2.62 -23.97 -30.97
N PRO A 145 -1.74 -23.58 -30.03
CA PRO A 145 -1.01 -24.54 -29.21
C PRO A 145 -1.98 -25.35 -28.35
N LEU A 146 -1.89 -26.68 -28.43
CA LEU A 146 -2.77 -27.64 -27.76
C LEU A 146 -2.86 -27.47 -26.22
N LYS A 147 -1.93 -26.74 -25.61
CA LYS A 147 -1.94 -26.37 -24.18
C LYS A 147 -3.05 -25.38 -23.80
N LEU A 148 -3.65 -24.68 -24.77
CA LEU A 148 -4.73 -23.70 -24.56
C LEU A 148 -6.13 -24.26 -24.80
N VAL A 149 -6.24 -25.55 -25.15
CA VAL A 149 -7.51 -26.23 -25.38
C VAL A 149 -8.19 -26.52 -24.05
N VAL A 150 -9.42 -26.03 -23.87
CA VAL A 150 -10.22 -26.30 -22.67
C VAL A 150 -10.92 -27.65 -22.86
N TRP A 151 -10.20 -28.72 -22.54
CA TRP A 151 -10.64 -30.11 -22.73
C TRP A 151 -11.99 -30.43 -22.05
N LYS A 152 -12.32 -29.71 -20.97
CA LYS A 152 -13.57 -29.90 -20.22
C LYS A 152 -14.82 -29.47 -21.00
N LYS A 153 -14.69 -28.50 -21.93
CA LYS A 153 -15.77 -28.08 -22.85
C LYS A 153 -15.73 -28.86 -24.17
N ALA A 154 -14.53 -29.16 -24.69
CA ALA A 154 -14.36 -29.96 -25.90
C ALA A 154 -14.87 -31.40 -25.81
N ALA A 155 -15.01 -31.96 -24.59
CA ALA A 155 -15.56 -33.31 -24.40
C ALA A 155 -17.09 -33.38 -24.42
N LYS A 156 -17.80 -32.24 -24.35
CA LYS A 156 -19.26 -32.18 -24.19
C LYS A 156 -19.97 -31.62 -25.43
N SER A 157 -19.29 -30.77 -26.18
CA SER A 157 -19.64 -30.32 -27.53
C SER A 157 -18.47 -30.72 -28.41
N ASP A 158 -18.71 -31.41 -29.52
CA ASP A 158 -17.71 -31.95 -30.47
C ASP A 158 -16.88 -30.86 -31.21
N GLU A 159 -16.78 -29.68 -30.61
CA GLU A 159 -16.04 -28.51 -31.06
C GLU A 159 -14.94 -28.19 -30.04
N LEU A 160 -13.70 -28.21 -30.52
CA LEU A 160 -12.54 -27.79 -29.74
C LEU A 160 -12.66 -26.28 -29.45
N VAL A 161 -12.66 -25.91 -28.18
CA VAL A 161 -12.71 -24.50 -27.74
C VAL A 161 -11.35 -24.11 -27.15
N SER A 162 -10.72 -23.08 -27.70
CA SER A 162 -9.39 -22.59 -27.34
C SER A 162 -9.48 -21.27 -26.60
N ARG A 163 -8.78 -21.15 -25.47
CA ARG A 163 -8.75 -19.91 -24.66
C ARG A 163 -8.00 -18.82 -25.42
N ASP A 164 -8.67 -17.72 -25.73
CA ASP A 164 -8.11 -16.64 -26.54
C ASP A 164 -7.15 -15.77 -25.72
N ALA A 165 -5.87 -16.18 -25.70
CA ALA A 165 -4.80 -15.42 -25.08
C ALA A 165 -4.54 -14.06 -25.77
N GLN A 166 -4.98 -13.87 -27.03
CA GLN A 166 -4.77 -12.61 -27.76
C GLN A 166 -5.78 -11.53 -27.36
N GLN A 167 -6.95 -11.90 -26.87
CA GLN A 167 -7.97 -10.92 -26.45
C GLN A 167 -7.61 -10.27 -25.11
N VAL A 168 -6.91 -10.99 -24.21
CA VAL A 168 -6.37 -10.45 -22.95
C VAL A 168 -5.33 -9.34 -23.19
N GLN A 169 -4.62 -9.35 -24.31
CA GLN A 169 -3.65 -8.30 -24.67
C GLN A 169 -4.28 -7.05 -25.30
N ARG A 170 -5.59 -7.03 -25.60
CA ARG A 170 -6.25 -5.91 -26.30
C ARG A 170 -6.96 -4.92 -25.38
N PHE A 171 -7.21 -5.30 -24.14
CA PHE A 171 -7.89 -4.46 -23.16
C PHE A 171 -6.94 -4.07 -22.04
N GLU A 172 -6.75 -2.78 -21.82
CA GLU A 172 -5.96 -2.22 -20.73
C GLU A 172 -6.89 -1.86 -19.57
N LEU A 173 -6.58 -2.33 -18.36
CA LEU A 173 -7.36 -1.99 -17.17
C LEU A 173 -6.96 -0.60 -16.69
N TRP A 174 -7.88 0.37 -16.78
CA TRP A 174 -7.67 1.72 -16.26
C TRP A 174 -8.48 1.93 -14.99
N LEU A 175 -7.78 2.17 -13.88
CA LEU A 175 -8.37 2.51 -12.59
C LEU A 175 -8.54 4.03 -12.51
N ASP A 176 -9.78 4.49 -12.68
CA ASP A 176 -10.13 5.91 -12.73
C ASP A 176 -11.13 6.25 -11.59
N LEU A 177 -10.96 7.42 -10.98
CA LEU A 177 -11.93 7.98 -10.05
C LEU A 177 -13.33 8.06 -10.68
N ALA A 178 -13.45 8.38 -11.97
CA ALA A 178 -14.73 8.44 -12.67
C ALA A 178 -15.47 7.09 -12.67
N HIS A 179 -14.73 5.97 -12.73
CA HIS A 179 -15.30 4.62 -12.72
C HIS A 179 -15.76 4.17 -11.33
N THR A 180 -15.39 4.90 -10.27
CA THR A 180 -15.80 4.53 -8.91
C THR A 180 -17.30 4.68 -8.68
N GLY A 181 -18.04 5.40 -9.55
CA GLY A 181 -19.47 5.67 -9.36
C GLY A 181 -19.78 6.59 -8.18
N LEU A 182 -18.75 7.10 -7.51
CA LEU A 182 -18.82 8.10 -6.45
C LEU A 182 -18.53 9.44 -7.13
N GLY A 183 -19.54 10.29 -7.28
CA GLY A 183 -19.40 11.57 -7.98
C GLY A 183 -18.25 12.41 -7.44
N GLY A 184 -17.65 13.28 -8.27
CA GLY A 184 -16.44 14.06 -7.95
C GLY A 184 -16.57 15.13 -6.86
N ALA A 185 -17.63 15.10 -6.05
CA ALA A 185 -17.75 16.00 -4.91
C ALA A 185 -16.70 15.65 -3.84
N ARG A 186 -16.15 16.68 -3.19
CA ARG A 186 -15.09 16.55 -2.19
C ARG A 186 -15.46 15.64 -1.01
N SER A 187 -16.76 15.52 -0.70
CA SER A 187 -17.29 14.61 0.31
C SER A 187 -17.12 13.13 -0.03
N HIS A 188 -17.04 12.78 -1.32
CA HIS A 188 -16.92 11.39 -1.80
C HIS A 188 -15.51 11.03 -2.28
N LEU A 189 -14.61 12.01 -2.38
CA LEU A 189 -13.24 11.79 -2.84
C LEU A 189 -12.49 10.76 -1.99
N GLU A 190 -12.59 10.85 -0.66
CA GLU A 190 -11.97 9.86 0.25
C GLU A 190 -12.43 8.44 -0.06
N ALA A 191 -13.74 8.25 -0.26
CA ALA A 191 -14.32 6.95 -0.58
C ALA A 191 -13.86 6.46 -1.97
N GLY A 192 -13.75 7.38 -2.95
CA GLY A 192 -13.19 7.07 -4.27
C GLY A 192 -11.73 6.63 -4.20
N LEU A 193 -10.90 7.31 -3.41
CA LEU A 193 -9.50 6.93 -3.20
C LEU A 193 -9.34 5.62 -2.43
N SER A 194 -10.20 5.36 -1.44
CA SER A 194 -10.28 4.06 -0.77
C SER A 194 -10.64 2.92 -1.71
N ARG A 195 -11.58 3.16 -2.65
CA ARG A 195 -11.95 2.21 -3.70
C ARG A 195 -10.83 1.97 -4.69
N LEU A 196 -10.18 3.03 -5.17
CA LEU A 196 -9.01 2.92 -6.05
C LEU A 196 -7.87 2.16 -5.37
N CYS A 197 -7.62 2.44 -4.10
CA CYS A 197 -6.64 1.70 -3.31
C CYS A 197 -6.98 0.20 -3.29
N ALA A 198 -8.23 -0.15 -3.01
CA ALA A 198 -8.68 -1.54 -3.01
C ALA A 198 -8.55 -2.20 -4.40
N TRP A 199 -8.87 -1.48 -5.48
CA TRP A 199 -8.69 -1.97 -6.85
C TRP A 199 -7.23 -2.18 -7.24
N VAL A 200 -6.32 -1.29 -6.84
CA VAL A 200 -4.86 -1.48 -7.06
C VAL A 200 -4.39 -2.76 -6.38
N LEU A 201 -4.79 -2.99 -5.12
CA LEU A 201 -4.44 -4.21 -4.38
C LEU A 201 -5.06 -5.46 -5.03
N LEU A 202 -6.29 -5.37 -5.52
CA LEU A 202 -6.99 -6.47 -6.17
C LEU A 202 -6.36 -6.82 -7.52
N ALA A 203 -6.05 -5.82 -8.34
CA ALA A 203 -5.42 -6.01 -9.65
C ALA A 203 -4.02 -6.64 -9.52
N GLU A 204 -3.22 -6.18 -8.55
CA GLU A 204 -1.92 -6.78 -8.24
C GLU A 204 -2.05 -8.23 -7.77
N LYS A 205 -3.01 -8.52 -6.87
CA LYS A 205 -3.28 -9.89 -6.39
C LYS A 205 -3.72 -10.82 -7.53
N GLN A 206 -4.39 -10.30 -8.54
CA GLN A 206 -4.81 -11.03 -9.74
C GLN A 206 -3.71 -11.10 -10.82
N GLY A 207 -2.57 -10.44 -10.63
CA GLY A 207 -1.47 -10.40 -11.61
C GLY A 207 -1.83 -9.67 -12.91
N LEU A 208 -2.78 -8.73 -12.86
CA LEU A 208 -3.22 -7.96 -14.02
C LEU A 208 -2.29 -6.77 -14.29
N GLN A 209 -2.22 -6.35 -15.56
CA GLN A 209 -1.63 -5.06 -15.91
C GLN A 209 -2.69 -3.97 -15.79
N TYR A 210 -2.41 -2.91 -15.05
CA TYR A 210 -3.36 -1.83 -14.79
C TYR A 210 -2.69 -0.46 -14.81
N GLY A 211 -3.39 0.56 -15.29
CA GLY A 211 -3.02 1.98 -15.20
C GLY A 211 -3.84 2.68 -14.11
N LEU A 212 -3.35 3.83 -13.64
CA LEU A 212 -4.06 4.67 -12.67
C LEU A 212 -4.27 6.06 -13.26
N ARG A 213 -5.53 6.52 -13.31
CA ARG A 213 -5.89 7.88 -13.71
C ARG A 213 -6.42 8.65 -12.51
N LEU A 214 -5.72 9.73 -12.18
CA LEU A 214 -6.13 10.74 -11.22
C LEU A 214 -6.18 12.10 -11.92
N PRO A 215 -7.02 13.05 -11.48
CA PRO A 215 -7.06 14.41 -12.02
C PRO A 215 -5.69 15.11 -12.05
N SER A 216 -4.82 14.80 -11.08
CA SER A 216 -3.48 15.39 -10.97
C SER A 216 -2.40 14.63 -11.74
N GLN A 217 -2.63 13.36 -12.09
CA GLN A 217 -1.59 12.45 -12.57
C GLN A 217 -2.17 11.22 -13.27
N GLU A 218 -1.57 10.84 -14.39
CA GLU A 218 -1.81 9.57 -15.06
C GLU A 218 -0.57 8.66 -14.98
N ILE A 219 -0.78 7.39 -14.61
CA ILE A 219 0.26 6.36 -14.56
C ILE A 219 -0.11 5.29 -15.58
N ALA A 220 0.74 5.15 -16.60
CA ALA A 220 0.56 4.16 -17.66
C ALA A 220 0.44 2.72 -17.12
N PRO A 221 -0.23 1.81 -17.85
CA PRO A 221 -0.42 0.44 -17.40
C PRO A 221 0.90 -0.27 -17.14
N GLY A 222 0.99 -0.90 -15.98
CA GLY A 222 2.14 -1.65 -15.52
C GLY A 222 1.72 -2.79 -14.59
N SER A 223 2.71 -3.52 -14.10
CA SER A 223 2.51 -4.63 -13.17
C SER A 223 3.69 -4.76 -12.21
N GLY A 224 3.46 -5.36 -11.05
CA GLY A 224 4.50 -5.69 -10.10
C GLY A 224 4.60 -4.70 -8.94
N PRO A 225 5.42 -5.02 -7.93
CA PRO A 225 5.44 -4.32 -6.65
C PRO A 225 5.87 -2.84 -6.76
N ILE A 226 6.76 -2.52 -7.69
CA ILE A 226 7.20 -1.13 -7.95
C ILE A 226 6.03 -0.30 -8.50
N HIS A 227 5.25 -0.87 -9.41
CA HIS A 227 4.09 -0.21 -10.01
C HIS A 227 2.97 -0.03 -8.98
N GLN A 228 2.69 -1.07 -8.18
CA GLN A 228 1.77 -1.01 -7.06
C GLN A 228 2.14 0.11 -6.09
N GLN A 229 3.41 0.17 -5.66
CA GLN A 229 3.88 1.21 -4.76
C GLN A 229 3.72 2.61 -5.36
N LYS A 230 4.06 2.79 -6.64
CA LYS A 230 3.90 4.06 -7.36
C LYS A 230 2.43 4.52 -7.40
N CYS A 231 1.50 3.58 -7.64
CA CYS A 231 0.06 3.86 -7.65
C CYS A 231 -0.44 4.26 -6.25
N LEU A 232 -0.06 3.50 -5.21
CA LEU A 232 -0.44 3.80 -3.82
C LEU A 232 0.15 5.16 -3.36
N GLN A 233 1.36 5.48 -3.76
CA GLN A 233 1.98 6.78 -3.48
C GLN A 233 1.19 7.93 -4.11
N ALA A 234 0.79 7.80 -5.38
CA ALA A 234 -0.02 8.80 -6.06
C ALA A 234 -1.38 9.01 -5.36
N LEU A 235 -2.03 7.93 -4.90
CA LEU A 235 -3.27 8.01 -4.13
C LEU A 235 -3.10 8.70 -2.77
N ALA A 236 -1.95 8.51 -2.11
CA ALA A 236 -1.67 9.14 -0.83
C ALA A 236 -1.49 10.66 -0.94
N VAL A 237 -0.78 11.12 -1.98
CA VAL A 237 -0.45 12.55 -2.15
C VAL A 237 -1.52 13.35 -2.89
N HIS A 238 -2.57 12.70 -3.38
CA HIS A 238 -3.68 13.37 -4.05
C HIS A 238 -4.42 14.32 -3.08
N PRO A 239 -4.67 15.59 -3.46
CA PRO A 239 -5.33 16.59 -2.62
C PRO A 239 -6.80 16.29 -2.32
#